data_AF-A0A3N7G9U7-F1
#
_entry.id   AF-A0A3N7G9U7-F1
#
_cell.length_a   1.000
_cell.length_b   1.000
_cell.length_c   1.000
_cell.angle_alpha   90.00
_cell.angle_beta   90.00
_cell.angle_gamma   90.00
#
_symmetry.space_group_name_H-M   'P 1'
#
loop_
_entity.id
_entity.type
_entity.pdbx_description
1 polymer ?
#
loop_
_entity_poly.entity_id
_entity_poly.type
_entity_poly.pdbx_seq_one_letter_code
_entity_poly.pdbx_strand_id
1 'polypeptide(L)'
;MRLGGRLQAAIEVLDQIEAGTRPASDVLKDWGATHRFAGAGDRAVIGNIVYDALRRKLSIAWRMDADDARALAFGALLADGGMDIAGIDTVLDGDKFAPETLEQPRRIAWESRDIAEAPSHVQADIPEWCASSLEELFGARWMDEGRALATRPPVDLRVNSLKAKPEQTLAALEKAGAAPAPFLAQALRIPPIEALGRHPNVQGEQAFLDGWFEVQDLGSQLAALFAGAKPGQQVLDYCAGAGGKTLALAAAMQNSGQIHAYDAERARLSPMHERLQRAGVRNTQVHGNLDALDPLTGQMDLVLTDAPCTGSGTWRRRPDAKWRLNEQQLERRVQDQREV
;
A
#
# COMPACT_ATOMS: atom_id res chain seq x y z
N MET A 1 -7.39 -11.27 21.84
CA MET A 1 -7.49 -10.09 22.75
C MET A 1 -8.88 -9.45 22.61
N ARG A 2 -9.41 -8.80 23.66
CA ARG A 2 -10.59 -7.92 23.54
C ARG A 2 -10.18 -6.61 22.84
N LEU A 3 -11.15 -5.80 22.41
CA LEU A 3 -10.86 -4.54 21.69
C LEU A 3 -10.02 -3.58 22.54
N GLY A 4 -10.24 -3.50 23.86
CA GLY A 4 -9.46 -2.60 24.72
C GLY A 4 -7.97 -2.89 24.68
N GLY A 5 -7.58 -4.16 24.87
CA GLY A 5 -6.18 -4.56 24.70
C GLY A 5 -5.62 -4.33 23.28
N ARG A 6 -6.45 -4.41 22.24
CA ARG A 6 -6.01 -4.11 20.85
C ARG A 6 -5.85 -2.60 20.63
N LEU A 7 -6.71 -1.79 21.23
CA LEU A 7 -6.63 -0.34 21.17
C LEU A 7 -5.40 0.16 21.93
N GLN A 8 -5.14 -0.36 23.13
CA GLN A 8 -3.92 -0.07 23.90
C GLN A 8 -2.65 -0.40 23.10
N ALA A 9 -2.61 -1.59 22.48
CA ALA A 9 -1.51 -1.98 21.61
C ALA A 9 -1.33 -1.05 20.41
N ALA A 10 -2.42 -0.56 19.80
CA ALA A 10 -2.35 0.39 18.70
C ALA A 10 -1.79 1.75 19.14
N ILE A 11 -2.13 2.22 20.34
CA ILE A 11 -1.56 3.44 20.95
C ILE A 11 -0.05 3.29 21.11
N GLU A 12 0.42 2.19 21.73
CA GLU A 12 1.85 1.91 21.90
C GLU A 12 2.62 1.87 20.57
N VAL A 13 2.01 1.30 19.53
CA VAL A 13 2.63 1.25 18.19
C VAL A 13 2.68 2.63 17.56
N LEU A 14 1.63 3.45 17.69
CA LEU A 14 1.61 4.82 17.18
C LEU A 14 2.67 5.69 17.88
N ASP A 15 2.82 5.58 19.20
CA ASP A 15 3.88 6.27 19.96
C ASP A 15 5.27 5.89 19.43
N GLN A 16 5.51 4.60 19.17
CA GLN A 16 6.78 4.14 18.61
C GLN A 16 7.03 4.64 17.18
N ILE A 17 5.98 4.78 16.38
CA ILE A 17 6.07 5.34 15.03
C ILE A 17 6.40 6.83 15.10
N GLU A 18 5.78 7.56 16.01
CA GLU A 18 6.00 9.01 16.19
C GLU A 18 7.40 9.32 16.74
N ALA A 19 7.89 8.52 17.70
CA ALA A 19 9.23 8.68 18.26
C ALA A 19 10.36 8.22 17.32
N GLY A 20 10.03 7.53 16.22
CA GLY A 20 10.99 6.85 15.35
C GLY A 20 10.91 7.27 13.89
N THR A 21 11.84 6.74 13.09
CA THR A 21 11.87 6.95 11.62
C THR A 21 11.51 5.69 10.83
N ARG A 22 11.33 4.57 11.53
CA ARG A 22 11.08 3.25 10.94
C ARG A 22 9.70 3.17 10.30
N PRO A 23 9.53 2.41 9.19
CA PRO A 23 8.22 2.19 8.60
C PRO A 23 7.22 1.56 9.59
N ALA A 24 5.96 1.95 9.50
CA ALA A 24 4.90 1.40 10.35
C ALA A 24 4.79 -0.13 10.23
N SER A 25 5.06 -0.68 9.04
CA SER A 25 5.10 -2.13 8.82
C SER A 25 6.14 -2.84 9.67
N ASP A 26 7.29 -2.21 9.90
CA ASP A 26 8.39 -2.79 10.65
C ASP A 26 8.13 -2.68 12.15
N VAL A 27 7.59 -1.54 12.61
CA VAL A 27 7.15 -1.37 14.00
C VAL A 27 6.07 -2.39 14.37
N LEU A 28 5.04 -2.56 13.52
CA LEU A 28 3.99 -3.57 13.72
C LEU A 28 4.54 -5.00 13.73
N LYS A 29 5.50 -5.30 12.86
CA LYS A 29 6.15 -6.62 12.80
C LYS A 29 6.94 -6.90 14.08
N ASP A 30 7.73 -5.95 14.55
CA ASP A 30 8.53 -6.06 15.77
C ASP A 30 7.66 -6.16 17.02
N TRP A 31 6.60 -5.33 17.10
CA TRP A 31 5.60 -5.42 18.16
C TRP A 31 4.96 -6.82 18.18
N GLY A 32 4.57 -7.34 17.02
CA GLY A 32 3.99 -8.69 16.92
C GLY A 32 4.98 -9.82 17.27
N ALA A 33 6.27 -9.64 17.03
CA ALA A 33 7.30 -10.61 17.37
C ALA A 33 7.56 -10.67 18.89
N THR A 34 7.50 -9.51 19.55
CA THR A 34 7.66 -9.35 21.00
C THR A 34 6.39 -9.74 21.78
N HIS A 35 5.21 -9.56 21.20
CA HIS A 35 3.91 -9.87 21.80
C HIS A 35 3.31 -11.17 21.25
N ARG A 36 3.94 -12.32 21.57
CA ARG A 36 3.57 -13.64 21.05
C ARG A 36 2.14 -14.09 21.38
N PHE A 37 1.51 -13.53 22.42
CA PHE A 37 0.12 -13.81 22.77
C PHE A 37 -0.88 -13.23 21.77
N ALA A 38 -0.49 -12.20 20.99
CA ALA A 38 -1.35 -11.62 19.97
C ALA A 38 -1.35 -12.51 18.73
N GLY A 39 -2.48 -13.15 18.45
CA GLY A 39 -2.67 -13.99 17.28
C GLY A 39 -2.81 -13.19 15.99
N ALA A 40 -2.91 -13.87 14.84
CA ALA A 40 -3.02 -13.21 13.54
C ALA A 40 -4.25 -12.28 13.41
N GLY A 41 -5.37 -12.64 14.05
CA GLY A 41 -6.57 -11.79 14.09
C GLY A 41 -6.37 -10.53 14.93
N ASP A 42 -5.70 -10.64 16.09
CA ASP A 42 -5.40 -9.49 16.93
C ASP A 42 -4.45 -8.51 16.21
N ARG A 43 -3.39 -9.04 15.59
CA ARG A 43 -2.43 -8.23 14.82
C ARG A 43 -3.07 -7.52 13.63
N ALA A 44 -4.03 -8.16 12.97
CA ALA A 44 -4.77 -7.54 11.87
C ALA A 44 -5.58 -6.33 12.36
N VAL A 45 -6.32 -6.49 13.47
CA VAL A 45 -7.11 -5.39 14.05
C VAL A 45 -6.21 -4.24 14.52
N ILE A 46 -5.11 -4.54 15.22
CA ILE A 46 -4.14 -3.52 15.66
C ILE A 46 -3.57 -2.77 14.46
N GLY A 47 -3.14 -3.51 13.43
CA GLY A 47 -2.64 -2.93 12.19
C GLY A 47 -3.67 -2.03 11.50
N ASN A 48 -4.95 -2.42 11.47
CA ASN A 48 -6.01 -1.58 10.91
C ASN A 48 -6.13 -0.25 11.65
N ILE A 49 -6.23 -0.28 12.99
CA ILE A 49 -6.33 0.95 13.81
C ILE A 49 -5.13 1.87 13.54
N VAL A 50 -3.91 1.33 13.55
CA VAL A 50 -2.68 2.10 13.28
C VAL A 50 -2.69 2.68 11.87
N TYR A 51 -3.00 1.89 10.84
CA TYR A 51 -2.99 2.40 9.47
C TYR A 51 -4.11 3.38 9.19
N ASP A 52 -5.30 3.23 9.78
CA ASP A 52 -6.40 4.18 9.65
C ASP A 52 -6.09 5.51 10.35
N ALA A 53 -5.53 5.43 11.57
CA ALA A 53 -5.01 6.60 12.29
C ALA A 53 -4.00 7.38 11.44
N LEU A 54 -3.07 6.69 10.79
CA LEU A 54 -2.10 7.32 9.89
C LEU A 54 -2.74 7.80 8.58
N ARG A 55 -3.75 7.12 8.05
CA ARG A 55 -4.44 7.61 6.84
C ARG A 55 -5.15 8.93 7.10
N ARG A 56 -5.81 9.06 8.25
CA ARG A 56 -6.64 10.20 8.64
C ARG A 56 -6.02 11.08 9.73
N LYS A 57 -4.69 11.14 9.79
CA LYS A 57 -3.95 11.75 10.92
C LYS A 57 -4.41 13.19 11.20
N LEU A 58 -4.47 14.02 10.17
CA LEU A 58 -4.78 15.45 10.37
C LEU A 58 -6.26 15.66 10.65
N SER A 59 -7.15 14.98 9.93
CA SER A 59 -8.58 15.12 10.18
C SER A 59 -8.98 14.61 11.56
N ILE A 60 -8.40 13.51 12.02
CA ILE A 60 -8.58 13.01 13.38
C ILE A 60 -8.03 14.01 14.39
N ALA A 61 -6.79 14.47 14.20
CA ALA A 61 -6.16 15.39 15.15
C ALA A 61 -6.95 16.71 15.30
N TRP A 62 -7.43 17.24 14.18
CA TRP A 62 -8.24 18.44 14.16
C TRP A 62 -9.58 18.24 14.87
N ARG A 63 -10.28 17.13 14.63
CA ARG A 63 -11.56 16.83 15.31
C ARG A 63 -11.37 16.54 16.80
N MET A 64 -10.27 15.89 17.19
CA MET A 64 -9.95 15.57 18.58
C MET A 64 -9.36 16.73 19.38
N ASP A 65 -8.93 17.80 18.71
CA ASP A 65 -8.12 18.87 19.30
C ASP A 65 -6.84 18.37 19.98
N ALA A 66 -6.29 17.28 19.44
CA ALA A 66 -5.12 16.59 19.98
C ALA A 66 -4.53 15.67 18.91
N ASP A 67 -3.21 15.61 18.80
CA ASP A 67 -2.49 14.80 17.80
C ASP A 67 -1.70 13.62 18.39
N ASP A 68 -1.80 13.38 19.70
CA ASP A 68 -1.17 12.24 20.36
C ASP A 68 -1.71 10.88 19.91
N ALA A 69 -0.91 9.82 20.11
CA ALA A 69 -1.24 8.46 19.72
C ALA A 69 -2.61 7.97 20.23
N ARG A 70 -3.03 8.40 21.43
CA ARG A 70 -4.34 8.05 22.00
C ARG A 70 -5.47 8.74 21.24
N ALA A 71 -5.35 10.04 20.96
CA ALA A 71 -6.31 10.76 20.12
C ALA A 71 -6.45 10.11 18.74
N LEU A 72 -5.31 9.77 18.11
CA LEU A 72 -5.28 9.13 16.80
C LEU A 72 -5.91 7.73 16.79
N ALA A 73 -5.62 6.90 17.80
CA ALA A 73 -6.15 5.54 17.87
C ALA A 73 -7.67 5.51 18.14
N PHE A 74 -8.17 6.34 19.05
CA PHE A 74 -9.61 6.48 19.29
C PHE A 74 -10.31 7.09 18.07
N GLY A 75 -9.73 8.12 17.45
CA GLY A 75 -10.27 8.75 16.27
C GLY A 75 -10.37 7.80 15.07
N ALA A 76 -9.44 6.84 14.93
CA ALA A 76 -9.54 5.79 13.91
C ALA A 76 -10.78 4.89 14.12
N LEU A 77 -11.10 4.51 15.36
CA LEU A 77 -12.31 3.75 15.68
C LEU A 77 -13.60 4.55 15.40
N LEU A 78 -13.58 5.86 15.66
CA LEU A 78 -14.72 6.73 15.45
C LEU A 78 -14.91 7.11 13.97
N ALA A 79 -13.83 7.30 13.21
CA ALA A 79 -13.87 7.73 11.81
C ALA A 79 -14.10 6.57 10.83
N ASP A 80 -13.45 5.42 11.08
CA ASP A 80 -13.43 4.26 10.16
C ASP A 80 -13.95 2.97 10.80
N GLY A 81 -13.96 2.90 12.13
CA GLY A 81 -14.47 1.73 12.87
C GLY A 81 -16.00 1.66 12.95
N GLY A 82 -16.71 2.72 12.56
CA GLY A 82 -18.17 2.79 12.59
C GLY A 82 -18.75 2.79 14.01
N MET A 83 -17.95 3.16 15.01
CA MET A 83 -18.37 3.26 16.40
C MET A 83 -18.60 4.72 16.78
N ASP A 84 -19.53 4.95 17.69
CA ASP A 84 -19.62 6.21 18.42
C ASP A 84 -18.88 6.10 19.76
N ILE A 85 -18.79 7.22 20.48
CA ILE A 85 -18.06 7.28 21.75
C ILE A 85 -18.68 6.31 22.78
N ALA A 86 -20.01 6.27 22.86
CA ALA A 86 -20.72 5.38 23.79
C ALA A 86 -20.50 3.89 23.48
N GLY A 87 -20.45 3.54 22.19
CA GLY A 87 -20.14 2.19 21.72
C GLY A 87 -18.72 1.77 22.08
N ILE A 88 -17.74 2.68 21.92
CA ILE A 88 -16.36 2.41 22.36
C ILE A 88 -16.34 2.19 23.88
N ASP A 89 -16.92 3.10 24.67
CA ASP A 89 -16.94 2.97 26.13
C ASP A 89 -17.53 1.63 26.59
N THR A 90 -18.65 1.22 25.98
CA THR A 90 -19.31 -0.06 26.28
C THR A 90 -18.40 -1.25 26.01
N VAL A 91 -17.62 -1.22 24.92
CA VAL A 91 -16.71 -2.32 24.58
C VAL A 91 -15.47 -2.35 25.49
N LEU A 92 -15.01 -1.17 25.93
CA LEU A 92 -13.89 -1.02 26.86
C LEU A 92 -14.27 -1.38 28.30
N ASP A 93 -15.55 -1.29 28.67
CA ASP A 93 -16.01 -1.57 30.03
C ASP A 93 -15.63 -3.00 30.49
N GLY A 94 -15.08 -3.06 31.70
CA GLY A 94 -14.55 -4.28 32.30
C GLY A 94 -13.37 -4.94 31.58
N ASP A 95 -12.74 -4.31 30.58
CA ASP A 95 -11.49 -4.79 29.98
C ASP A 95 -10.27 -4.20 30.71
N LYS A 96 -9.63 -5.01 31.56
CA LYS A 96 -8.46 -4.59 32.35
C LYS A 96 -7.24 -4.15 31.55
N PHE A 97 -7.22 -4.43 30.24
CA PHE A 97 -6.16 -4.04 29.33
C PHE A 97 -6.56 -2.86 28.43
N ALA A 98 -7.76 -2.30 28.61
CA ALA A 98 -8.18 -1.10 27.89
C ALA A 98 -7.41 0.14 28.36
N PRO A 99 -7.15 1.10 27.47
CA PRO A 99 -6.76 2.44 27.88
C PRO A 99 -7.93 3.12 28.64
N GLU A 100 -7.62 4.20 29.35
CA GLU A 100 -8.67 5.08 29.88
C GLU A 100 -9.57 5.60 28.75
N THR A 101 -10.88 5.70 29.02
CA THR A 101 -11.85 6.28 28.08
C THR A 101 -11.55 7.76 27.83
N LEU A 102 -11.96 8.29 26.67
CA LEU A 102 -11.69 9.69 26.31
C LEU A 102 -12.18 10.65 27.39
N GLU A 103 -11.38 11.66 27.71
CA GLU A 103 -11.76 12.72 28.63
C GLU A 103 -12.79 13.68 28.02
N GLN A 104 -13.57 14.34 28.86
CA GLN A 104 -14.68 15.21 28.45
C GLN A 104 -14.31 16.27 27.40
N PRO A 105 -13.15 16.96 27.48
CA PRO A 105 -12.75 17.92 26.44
C PRO A 105 -12.64 17.30 25.04
N ARG A 106 -12.03 16.13 24.90
CA ARG A 106 -11.88 15.45 23.59
C ARG A 106 -13.22 14.96 23.04
N ARG A 107 -14.11 14.49 23.92
CA ARG A 107 -15.48 14.10 23.53
C ARG A 107 -16.25 15.29 22.93
N ILE A 108 -16.22 16.42 23.64
CA ILE A 108 -16.85 17.66 23.18
C ILE A 108 -16.22 18.12 21.86
N ALA A 109 -14.89 18.09 21.74
CA ALA A 109 -14.21 18.47 20.50
C ALA A 109 -14.67 17.60 19.32
N TRP A 110 -14.66 16.27 19.47
CA TRP A 110 -15.08 15.34 18.42
C TRP A 110 -16.52 15.56 17.95
N GLU A 111 -17.44 15.79 18.90
CA GLU A 111 -18.86 15.98 18.62
C GLU A 111 -19.20 17.36 18.05
N SER A 112 -18.45 18.40 18.44
CA SER A 112 -18.75 19.78 18.05
C SER A 112 -18.05 20.25 16.78
N ARG A 113 -16.88 19.67 16.45
CA ARG A 113 -16.07 20.09 15.30
C ARG A 113 -16.48 19.39 14.01
N ASP A 114 -16.83 20.17 12.99
CA ASP A 114 -17.09 19.69 11.63
C ASP A 114 -15.83 19.80 10.76
N ILE A 115 -15.37 18.67 10.21
CA ILE A 115 -14.18 18.63 9.35
C ILE A 115 -14.27 19.60 8.16
N ALA A 116 -15.47 19.94 7.70
CA ALA A 116 -15.67 20.93 6.63
C ALA A 116 -15.13 22.33 6.97
N GLU A 117 -14.93 22.64 8.26
CA GLU A 117 -14.39 23.91 8.74
C GLU A 117 -12.86 23.91 8.90
N ALA A 118 -12.21 22.75 8.73
CA ALA A 118 -10.76 22.63 8.85
C ALA A 118 -10.02 23.25 7.64
N PRO A 119 -8.73 23.58 7.76
CA PRO A 119 -7.90 23.93 6.60
C PRO A 119 -7.95 22.85 5.51
N SER A 120 -7.88 23.24 4.24
CA SER A 120 -8.10 22.33 3.11
C SER A 120 -7.16 21.10 3.10
N HIS A 121 -5.89 21.27 3.47
CA HIS A 121 -4.93 20.16 3.57
C HIS A 121 -5.28 19.18 4.71
N VAL A 122 -5.91 19.65 5.78
CA VAL A 122 -6.46 18.82 6.87
C VAL A 122 -7.67 18.04 6.38
N GLN A 123 -8.58 18.69 5.63
CA GLN A 123 -9.74 18.01 5.02
C GLN A 123 -9.35 16.91 4.02
N ALA A 124 -8.22 17.10 3.34
CA ALA A 124 -7.66 16.16 2.38
C ALA A 124 -6.71 15.14 3.01
N ASP A 125 -6.39 15.27 4.30
CA ASP A 125 -5.40 14.45 5.00
C ASP A 125 -4.05 14.37 4.27
N ILE A 126 -3.51 15.50 3.82
CA ILE A 126 -2.19 15.59 3.19
C ILE A 126 -1.26 16.51 3.97
N PRO A 127 0.07 16.34 3.90
CA PRO A 127 1.00 17.34 4.42
C PRO A 127 0.74 18.70 3.77
N GLU A 128 0.71 19.77 4.54
CA GLU A 128 0.40 21.12 4.04
C GLU A 128 1.30 21.53 2.87
N TRP A 129 2.59 21.25 2.96
CA TRP A 129 3.56 21.57 1.91
C TRP A 129 3.30 20.85 0.57
N CYS A 130 2.56 19.73 0.59
CA CYS A 130 2.18 19.00 -0.64
C CYS A 130 0.95 19.61 -1.33
N ALA A 131 0.19 20.50 -0.66
CA ALA A 131 -1.09 20.98 -1.18
C ALA A 131 -0.93 21.69 -2.53
N SER A 132 0.07 22.55 -2.67
CA SER A 132 0.36 23.28 -3.92
C SER A 132 0.64 22.34 -5.09
N SER A 133 1.41 21.27 -4.89
CA SER A 133 1.69 20.28 -5.94
C SER A 133 0.44 19.50 -6.35
N LEU A 134 -0.45 19.18 -5.39
CA LEU A 134 -1.71 18.49 -5.69
C LEU A 134 -2.70 19.44 -6.39
N GLU A 135 -2.76 20.70 -6.00
CA GLU A 135 -3.55 21.76 -6.65
C GLU A 135 -3.14 21.94 -8.11
N GLU A 136 -1.83 22.01 -8.37
CA GLU A 136 -1.30 22.11 -9.73
C GLU A 136 -1.66 20.89 -10.59
N LEU A 137 -1.53 19.68 -10.03
CA LEU A 137 -1.73 18.43 -10.77
C LEU A 137 -3.22 18.13 -11.05
N PHE A 138 -4.09 18.38 -10.08
CA PHE A 138 -5.49 17.93 -10.12
C PHE A 138 -6.50 19.07 -10.25
N GLY A 139 -6.05 20.33 -10.17
CA GLY A 139 -6.92 21.51 -10.21
C GLY A 139 -8.00 21.41 -9.14
N ALA A 140 -9.25 21.70 -9.51
CA ALA A 140 -10.38 21.68 -8.58
C ALA A 140 -10.63 20.32 -7.88
N ARG A 141 -10.06 19.20 -8.37
CA ARG A 141 -10.23 17.86 -7.80
C ARG A 141 -9.20 17.50 -6.74
N TRP A 142 -8.23 18.36 -6.45
CA TRP A 142 -7.09 18.00 -5.59
C TRP A 142 -7.50 17.50 -4.20
N MET A 143 -8.55 18.09 -3.60
CA MET A 143 -9.04 17.65 -2.29
C MET A 143 -9.69 16.26 -2.37
N ASP A 144 -10.39 15.95 -3.45
CA ASP A 144 -10.99 14.62 -3.66
C ASP A 144 -9.91 13.56 -3.82
N GLU A 145 -8.84 13.87 -4.56
CA GLU A 145 -7.70 12.96 -4.76
C GLU A 145 -6.92 12.76 -3.46
N GLY A 146 -6.72 13.82 -2.67
CA GLY A 146 -6.13 13.73 -1.32
C GLY A 146 -6.95 12.85 -0.39
N ARG A 147 -8.27 13.08 -0.32
CA ARG A 147 -9.20 12.22 0.43
C ARG A 147 -9.16 10.77 -0.05
N ALA A 148 -9.09 10.53 -1.36
CA ALA A 148 -8.97 9.18 -1.92
C ALA A 148 -7.66 8.48 -1.48
N LEU A 149 -6.55 9.22 -1.36
CA LEU A 149 -5.28 8.74 -0.83
C LEU A 149 -5.30 8.48 0.70
N ALA A 150 -6.32 8.98 1.41
CA ALA A 150 -6.58 8.69 2.82
C ALA A 150 -7.59 7.54 3.04
N THR A 151 -8.05 6.86 1.99
CA THR A 151 -8.97 5.70 2.13
C THR A 151 -8.22 4.38 2.28
N ARG A 152 -8.92 3.32 2.73
CA ARG A 152 -8.38 1.96 2.70
C ARG A 152 -8.24 1.48 1.25
N PRO A 153 -7.07 0.92 0.86
CA PRO A 153 -6.83 0.52 -0.51
C PRO A 153 -7.49 -0.83 -0.83
N PRO A 154 -7.97 -1.04 -2.06
CA PRO A 154 -8.34 -2.39 -2.53
C PRO A 154 -7.10 -3.26 -2.71
N VAL A 155 -7.26 -4.58 -2.75
CA VAL A 155 -6.20 -5.50 -3.19
C VAL A 155 -6.40 -5.81 -4.66
N ASP A 156 -5.50 -5.27 -5.50
CA ASP A 156 -5.52 -5.53 -6.94
C ASP A 156 -4.63 -6.73 -7.27
N LEU A 157 -5.12 -7.56 -8.18
CA LEU A 157 -4.49 -8.79 -8.63
C LEU A 157 -4.37 -8.75 -10.15
N ARG A 158 -3.26 -9.23 -10.68
CA ARG A 158 -3.04 -9.40 -12.12
C ARG A 158 -3.03 -10.89 -12.47
N VAL A 159 -3.99 -11.32 -13.27
CA VAL A 159 -4.03 -12.67 -13.84
C VAL A 159 -2.85 -12.87 -14.78
N ASN A 160 -2.11 -13.96 -14.57
CA ASN A 160 -1.00 -14.37 -15.39
C ASN A 160 -1.51 -15.12 -16.64
N SER A 161 -1.55 -14.43 -17.78
CA SER A 161 -2.01 -15.01 -19.05
C SER A 161 -1.15 -16.17 -19.57
N LEU A 162 0.06 -16.38 -19.04
CA LEU A 162 0.87 -17.54 -19.38
C LEU A 162 0.36 -18.85 -18.74
N LYS A 163 -0.42 -18.76 -17.66
CA LYS A 163 -0.80 -19.93 -16.85
C LYS A 163 -2.31 -20.09 -16.64
N ALA A 164 -3.08 -19.01 -16.68
CA ALA A 164 -4.50 -19.05 -16.37
C ALA A 164 -5.31 -18.00 -17.15
N LYS A 165 -6.62 -18.26 -17.23
CA LYS A 165 -7.61 -17.31 -17.75
C LYS A 165 -8.29 -16.54 -16.61
N PRO A 166 -8.75 -15.30 -16.83
CA PRO A 166 -9.41 -14.51 -15.80
C PRO A 166 -10.59 -15.20 -15.13
N GLU A 167 -11.43 -15.90 -15.88
CA GLU A 167 -12.64 -16.56 -15.37
C GLU A 167 -12.28 -17.69 -14.40
N GLN A 168 -11.24 -18.45 -14.74
CA GLN A 168 -10.72 -19.54 -13.90
C GLN A 168 -10.09 -19.00 -12.61
N THR A 169 -9.30 -17.93 -12.71
CA THR A 169 -8.69 -17.30 -11.53
C THR A 169 -9.73 -16.64 -10.63
N LEU A 170 -10.74 -16.00 -11.23
CA LEU A 170 -11.85 -15.39 -10.50
C LEU A 170 -12.64 -16.44 -9.72
N ALA A 171 -12.99 -17.57 -10.34
CA ALA A 171 -13.68 -18.67 -9.68
C ALA A 171 -12.86 -19.22 -8.49
N ALA A 172 -11.53 -19.33 -8.63
CA ALA A 172 -10.67 -19.77 -7.54
C ALA A 172 -10.60 -18.78 -6.37
N LEU A 173 -10.89 -17.49 -6.61
CA LEU A 173 -10.81 -16.41 -5.64
C LEU A 173 -12.19 -15.91 -5.17
N GLU A 174 -13.27 -16.63 -5.50
CA GLU A 174 -14.63 -16.25 -5.12
C GLU A 174 -14.78 -16.06 -3.61
N LYS A 175 -14.22 -16.99 -2.81
CA LYS A 175 -14.21 -16.91 -1.33
C LYS A 175 -13.41 -15.73 -0.79
N ALA A 176 -12.45 -15.23 -1.55
CA ALA A 176 -11.68 -14.04 -1.21
C ALA A 176 -12.43 -12.74 -1.57
N GLY A 177 -13.61 -12.82 -2.19
CA GLY A 177 -14.40 -11.67 -2.61
C GLY A 177 -13.80 -10.93 -3.81
N ALA A 178 -13.03 -11.63 -4.66
CA ALA A 178 -12.47 -11.04 -5.87
C ALA A 178 -13.57 -10.78 -6.91
N ALA A 179 -13.45 -9.68 -7.64
CA ALA A 179 -14.28 -9.30 -8.78
C ALA A 179 -13.39 -8.75 -9.91
N PRO A 180 -13.88 -8.68 -11.16
CA PRO A 180 -13.17 -7.96 -12.23
C PRO A 180 -12.89 -6.51 -11.85
N ALA A 181 -11.67 -6.03 -12.13
CA ALA A 181 -11.29 -4.64 -11.96
C ALA A 181 -11.46 -3.87 -13.28
N PRO A 182 -11.56 -2.53 -13.26
CA PRO A 182 -11.75 -1.75 -14.49
C PRO A 182 -10.49 -1.75 -15.38
N PHE A 183 -10.69 -1.31 -16.63
CA PHE A 183 -9.66 -1.05 -17.66
C PHE A 183 -8.93 -2.26 -18.25
N LEU A 184 -8.73 -3.35 -17.50
CA LEU A 184 -7.94 -4.51 -17.92
C LEU A 184 -8.69 -5.82 -17.70
N ALA A 185 -8.82 -6.64 -18.76
CA ALA A 185 -9.43 -7.97 -18.66
C ALA A 185 -8.69 -8.91 -17.69
N GLN A 186 -7.38 -8.72 -17.55
CA GLN A 186 -6.53 -9.51 -16.64
C GLN A 186 -6.54 -8.99 -15.19
N ALA A 187 -7.22 -7.88 -14.90
CA ALA A 187 -7.19 -7.30 -13.56
C ALA A 187 -8.39 -7.76 -12.74
N LEU A 188 -8.11 -8.24 -11.53
CA LEU A 188 -9.11 -8.54 -10.50
C LEU A 188 -8.88 -7.63 -9.30
N ARG A 189 -9.94 -7.41 -8.52
CA ARG A 189 -9.94 -6.55 -7.33
C ARG A 189 -10.71 -7.22 -6.22
N ILE A 190 -10.12 -7.24 -5.03
CA ILE A 190 -10.83 -7.47 -3.77
C ILE A 190 -11.09 -6.09 -3.15
N PRO A 191 -12.34 -5.74 -2.81
CA PRO A 191 -12.68 -4.44 -2.25
C PRO A 191 -11.96 -4.20 -0.92
N PRO A 192 -11.79 -2.93 -0.50
CA PRO A 192 -11.25 -2.61 0.82
C PRO A 192 -12.07 -3.30 1.93
N ILE A 193 -11.39 -3.70 3.01
CA ILE A 193 -12.10 -4.20 4.19
C ILE A 193 -12.91 -3.09 4.87
N GLU A 194 -14.08 -3.45 5.38
CA GLU A 194 -14.90 -2.61 6.25
C GLU A 194 -14.55 -2.84 7.73
N ALA A 195 -14.76 -1.81 8.57
CA ALA A 195 -14.60 -1.86 10.02
C ALA A 195 -13.30 -2.56 10.48
N LEU A 196 -13.33 -3.44 11.46
CA LEU A 196 -12.13 -4.13 11.97
C LEU A 196 -11.86 -5.48 11.29
N GLY A 197 -12.31 -5.66 10.04
CA GLY A 197 -12.16 -6.89 9.26
C GLY A 197 -10.70 -7.19 8.84
N ARG A 198 -10.47 -8.29 8.15
CA ARG A 198 -9.14 -8.70 7.67
C ARG A 198 -9.21 -9.08 6.19
N HIS A 199 -8.27 -8.56 5.40
CA HIS A 199 -8.14 -9.01 4.01
C HIS A 199 -7.78 -10.51 3.95
N PRO A 200 -8.35 -11.26 2.99
CA PRO A 200 -8.00 -12.65 2.81
C PRO A 200 -6.51 -12.79 2.45
N ASN A 201 -5.87 -13.85 2.91
CA ASN A 201 -4.50 -14.15 2.57
C ASN A 201 -4.43 -14.81 1.18
N VAL A 202 -4.57 -14.01 0.12
CA VAL A 202 -4.57 -14.49 -1.27
C VAL A 202 -3.27 -15.17 -1.67
N GLN A 203 -2.15 -14.86 -1.01
CA GLN A 203 -0.87 -15.51 -1.29
C GLN A 203 -0.77 -16.93 -0.70
N GLY A 204 -1.70 -17.32 0.17
CA GLY A 204 -1.84 -18.69 0.66
C GLY A 204 -2.72 -19.57 -0.22
N GLU A 205 -3.39 -19.01 -1.23
CA GLU A 205 -4.29 -19.74 -2.13
C GLU A 205 -3.49 -20.59 -3.13
N GLN A 206 -4.02 -21.78 -3.46
CA GLN A 206 -3.38 -22.66 -4.44
C GLN A 206 -3.20 -21.97 -5.79
N ALA A 207 -4.15 -21.14 -6.22
CA ALA A 207 -4.05 -20.36 -7.45
C ALA A 207 -2.83 -19.41 -7.47
N PHE A 208 -2.44 -18.85 -6.32
CA PHE A 208 -1.21 -18.05 -6.22
C PHE A 208 0.03 -18.93 -6.31
N LEU A 209 0.07 -20.05 -5.58
CA LEU A 209 1.18 -21.00 -5.58
C LEU A 209 1.41 -21.59 -6.99
N ASP A 210 0.34 -21.83 -7.72
CA ASP A 210 0.36 -22.26 -9.12
C ASP A 210 0.66 -21.11 -10.10
N GLY A 211 0.92 -19.89 -9.61
CA GLY A 211 1.30 -18.74 -10.42
C GLY A 211 0.22 -18.21 -11.35
N TRP A 212 -1.07 -18.43 -11.03
CA TRP A 212 -2.19 -17.94 -11.84
C TRP A 212 -2.37 -16.44 -11.76
N PHE A 213 -1.87 -15.79 -10.70
CA PHE A 213 -1.92 -14.35 -10.54
C PHE A 213 -0.77 -13.81 -9.70
N GLU A 214 -0.58 -12.49 -9.77
CA GLU A 214 0.33 -11.72 -8.92
C GLU A 214 -0.45 -10.63 -8.18
N VAL A 215 -0.07 -10.32 -6.93
CA VAL A 215 -0.60 -9.14 -6.23
C VAL A 215 0.10 -7.91 -6.79
N GLN A 216 -0.63 -7.06 -7.50
CA GLN A 216 -0.08 -5.87 -8.15
C GLN A 216 -1.16 -4.80 -8.33
N ASP A 217 -0.85 -3.57 -7.92
CA ASP A 217 -1.70 -2.39 -8.10
C ASP A 217 -2.11 -2.18 -9.56
N LEU A 218 -3.38 -1.83 -9.80
CA LEU A 218 -3.92 -1.61 -11.14
C LEU A 218 -3.14 -0.57 -11.95
N GLY A 219 -2.63 0.49 -11.33
CA GLY A 219 -1.80 1.49 -12.00
C GLY A 219 -0.49 0.91 -12.52
N SER A 220 0.13 0.00 -11.76
CA SER A 220 1.33 -0.74 -12.22
C SER A 220 1.02 -1.73 -13.35
N GLN A 221 -0.17 -2.33 -13.34
CA GLN A 221 -0.62 -3.19 -14.44
C GLN A 221 -0.82 -2.38 -15.73
N LEU A 222 -1.45 -1.20 -15.63
CA LEU A 222 -1.64 -0.28 -16.75
C LEU A 222 -0.32 0.25 -17.30
N ALA A 223 0.64 0.60 -16.44
CA ALA A 223 1.97 1.02 -16.87
C ALA A 223 2.68 -0.06 -17.70
N ALA A 224 2.59 -1.33 -17.27
CA ALA A 224 3.15 -2.45 -18.03
C ALA A 224 2.42 -2.69 -19.37
N LEU A 225 1.09 -2.47 -19.42
CA LEU A 225 0.34 -2.52 -20.67
C LEU A 225 0.79 -1.40 -21.63
N PHE A 226 0.91 -0.16 -21.14
CA PHE A 226 1.28 1.00 -21.94
C PHE A 226 2.71 0.96 -22.46
N ALA A 227 3.61 0.22 -21.80
CA ALA A 227 4.92 -0.09 -22.37
C ALA A 227 4.78 -0.73 -23.76
N GLY A 228 3.78 -1.61 -23.96
CA GLY A 228 3.46 -2.14 -25.28
C GLY A 228 4.47 -3.14 -25.81
N ALA A 229 5.13 -3.89 -24.92
CA ALA A 229 6.05 -4.96 -25.29
C ALA A 229 5.37 -6.06 -26.11
N LYS A 230 6.06 -6.54 -27.15
CA LYS A 230 5.56 -7.50 -28.14
C LYS A 230 6.41 -8.77 -28.17
N PRO A 231 5.84 -9.93 -28.52
CA PRO A 231 6.59 -11.16 -28.72
C PRO A 231 7.79 -10.96 -29.65
N GLY A 232 8.95 -11.48 -29.26
CA GLY A 232 10.18 -11.44 -30.06
C GLY A 232 11.09 -10.22 -29.83
N GLN A 233 10.65 -9.22 -29.06
CA GLN A 233 11.45 -8.04 -28.76
C GLN A 233 12.56 -8.28 -27.72
N GLN A 234 13.60 -7.44 -27.77
CA GLN A 234 14.58 -7.23 -26.72
C GLN A 234 14.11 -6.10 -25.80
N VAL A 235 13.80 -6.42 -24.54
CA VAL A 235 13.20 -5.48 -23.58
C VAL A 235 14.09 -5.34 -22.35
N LEU A 236 14.31 -4.12 -21.88
CA LEU A 236 14.98 -3.83 -20.62
C LEU A 236 13.99 -3.28 -19.60
N ASP A 237 13.86 -3.92 -18.44
CA ASP A 237 13.20 -3.38 -17.24
C ASP A 237 14.30 -2.87 -16.29
N TYR A 238 14.58 -1.56 -16.34
CA TYR A 238 15.77 -0.96 -15.73
C TYR A 238 15.67 -0.73 -14.22
N CYS A 239 14.46 -0.70 -13.67
CA CYS A 239 14.19 -0.58 -12.24
C CYS A 239 13.21 -1.67 -11.81
N ALA A 240 13.56 -2.92 -12.14
CA ALA A 240 12.68 -4.06 -12.06
C ALA A 240 12.16 -4.36 -10.64
N GLY A 241 12.92 -3.96 -9.62
CA GLY A 241 12.66 -4.27 -8.22
C GLY A 241 12.43 -5.77 -8.02
N ALA A 242 11.27 -6.11 -7.44
CA ALA A 242 10.89 -7.50 -7.24
C ALA A 242 10.33 -8.20 -8.51
N GLY A 243 10.34 -7.53 -9.67
CA GLY A 243 9.94 -8.11 -10.97
C GLY A 243 8.46 -8.00 -11.31
N GLY A 244 7.68 -7.14 -10.63
CA GLY A 244 6.24 -7.06 -10.85
C GLY A 244 5.88 -6.72 -12.30
N LYS A 245 6.53 -5.69 -12.87
CA LYS A 245 6.32 -5.27 -14.27
C LYS A 245 7.02 -6.22 -15.25
N THR A 246 8.23 -6.69 -14.94
CA THR A 246 8.93 -7.76 -15.67
C THR A 246 8.02 -8.96 -15.97
N LEU A 247 7.28 -9.45 -14.97
CA LEU A 247 6.34 -10.57 -15.13
C LEU A 247 5.16 -10.23 -16.06
N ALA A 248 4.67 -8.98 -16.05
CA ALA A 248 3.63 -8.54 -16.99
C ALA A 248 4.17 -8.46 -18.42
N LEU A 249 5.37 -7.92 -18.59
CA LEU A 249 6.05 -7.84 -19.88
C LEU A 249 6.27 -9.25 -20.46
N ALA A 250 6.77 -10.20 -19.66
CA ALA A 250 6.95 -11.58 -20.09
C ALA A 250 5.66 -12.24 -20.56
N ALA A 251 4.55 -11.98 -19.86
CA ALA A 251 3.23 -12.47 -20.21
C ALA A 251 2.69 -11.82 -21.51
N ALA A 252 2.88 -10.51 -21.68
CA ALA A 252 2.53 -9.79 -22.91
C ALA A 252 3.34 -10.27 -24.12
N MET A 253 4.62 -10.58 -23.91
CA MET A 253 5.54 -11.12 -24.91
C MET A 253 5.36 -12.63 -25.14
N GLN A 254 4.43 -13.28 -24.44
CA GLN A 254 4.14 -14.72 -24.57
C GLN A 254 5.39 -15.60 -24.41
N ASN A 255 6.29 -15.25 -23.48
CA ASN A 255 7.59 -15.92 -23.32
C ASN A 255 8.48 -15.93 -24.59
N SER A 256 8.29 -15.01 -25.53
CA SER A 256 9.08 -14.89 -26.76
C SER A 256 9.91 -13.59 -26.79
N GLY A 257 11.12 -13.63 -27.34
CA GLY A 257 12.12 -12.55 -27.22
C GLY A 257 12.95 -12.68 -25.95
N GLN A 258 13.52 -11.58 -25.46
CA GLN A 258 14.33 -11.56 -24.24
C GLN A 258 14.04 -10.31 -23.42
N ILE A 259 13.81 -10.50 -22.12
CA ILE A 259 13.73 -9.44 -21.13
C ILE A 259 15.03 -9.43 -20.31
N HIS A 260 15.61 -8.26 -20.13
CA HIS A 260 16.72 -8.00 -19.22
C HIS A 260 16.14 -7.20 -18.05
N ALA A 261 16.24 -7.74 -16.83
CA ALA A 261 15.73 -7.08 -15.63
C ALA A 261 16.91 -6.62 -14.78
N TYR A 262 16.99 -5.33 -14.50
CA TYR A 262 18.05 -4.71 -13.71
C TYR A 262 17.43 -3.91 -12.56
N ASP A 263 18.16 -3.83 -11.45
CA ASP A 263 17.87 -2.89 -10.37
C ASP A 263 19.18 -2.55 -9.65
N ALA A 264 19.36 -1.27 -9.30
CA ALA A 264 20.54 -0.83 -8.56
C ALA A 264 20.62 -1.46 -7.17
N GLU A 265 19.47 -1.75 -6.54
CA GLU A 265 19.42 -2.40 -5.23
C GLU A 265 19.25 -3.91 -5.37
N ARG A 266 20.38 -4.66 -5.33
CA ARG A 266 20.38 -6.13 -5.45
C ARG A 266 19.40 -6.84 -4.51
N ALA A 267 19.17 -6.30 -3.31
CA ALA A 267 18.23 -6.87 -2.36
C ALA A 267 16.79 -6.91 -2.91
N ARG A 268 16.39 -5.93 -3.74
CA ARG A 268 15.07 -5.88 -4.37
C ARG A 268 14.88 -6.96 -5.44
N LEU A 269 15.96 -7.40 -6.08
CA LEU A 269 15.96 -8.48 -7.07
C LEU A 269 15.81 -9.88 -6.44
N SER A 270 16.12 -10.03 -5.16
CA SER A 270 16.16 -11.34 -4.48
C SER A 270 14.88 -12.18 -4.67
N PRO A 271 13.65 -11.63 -4.51
CA PRO A 271 12.43 -12.40 -4.71
C PRO A 271 12.14 -12.76 -6.17
N MET A 272 12.82 -12.12 -7.14
CA MET A 272 12.41 -12.20 -8.55
C MET A 272 12.60 -13.61 -9.13
N HIS A 273 13.66 -14.34 -8.78
CA HIS A 273 13.90 -15.69 -9.31
C HIS A 273 12.74 -16.65 -8.97
N GLU A 274 12.30 -16.67 -7.72
CA GLU A 274 11.17 -17.49 -7.27
C GLU A 274 9.87 -17.07 -7.96
N ARG A 275 9.66 -15.76 -8.16
CA ARG A 275 8.48 -15.24 -8.84
C ARG A 275 8.46 -15.59 -10.33
N LEU A 276 9.60 -15.50 -11.03
CA LEU A 276 9.74 -15.90 -12.43
C LEU A 276 9.42 -17.39 -12.60
N GLN A 277 9.99 -18.23 -11.73
CA GLN A 277 9.73 -19.67 -11.72
C GLN A 277 8.25 -19.98 -11.49
N ARG A 278 7.65 -19.38 -10.44
CA ARG A 278 6.23 -19.57 -10.12
C ARG A 278 5.32 -19.14 -11.27
N ALA A 279 5.60 -17.99 -11.87
CA ALA A 279 4.85 -17.44 -12.99
C ALA A 279 5.11 -18.16 -14.32
N GLY A 280 6.07 -19.09 -14.39
CA GLY A 280 6.39 -19.82 -15.62
C GLY A 280 7.06 -18.95 -16.68
N VAL A 281 7.74 -17.89 -16.26
CA VAL A 281 8.50 -16.99 -17.15
C VAL A 281 9.83 -17.64 -17.51
N ARG A 282 10.16 -17.63 -18.81
CA ARG A 282 11.33 -18.32 -19.36
C ARG A 282 12.26 -17.42 -20.16
N ASN A 283 11.82 -16.22 -20.52
CA ASN A 283 12.53 -15.28 -21.38
C ASN A 283 13.09 -14.08 -20.59
N THR A 284 13.59 -14.29 -19.38
CA THR A 284 14.11 -13.20 -18.53
C THR A 284 15.50 -13.51 -18.00
N GLN A 285 16.41 -12.55 -18.12
CA GLN A 285 17.73 -12.56 -17.50
C GLN A 285 17.79 -11.45 -16.45
N VAL A 286 18.26 -11.78 -15.25
CA VAL A 286 18.35 -10.84 -14.12
C VAL A 286 19.80 -10.36 -13.99
N HIS A 287 19.97 -9.04 -13.97
CA HIS A 287 21.27 -8.37 -13.88
C HIS A 287 21.36 -7.65 -12.54
N GLY A 288 22.35 -8.02 -11.73
CA GLY A 288 22.62 -7.38 -10.43
C GLY A 288 23.76 -6.34 -10.49
N ASN A 289 24.38 -6.14 -11.65
CA ASN A 289 25.43 -5.14 -11.85
C ASN A 289 25.12 -4.34 -13.11
N LEU A 290 25.45 -3.05 -13.09
CA LEU A 290 25.21 -2.14 -14.21
C LEU A 290 26.08 -2.50 -15.40
N ASP A 291 27.36 -2.84 -15.19
CA ASP A 291 28.30 -3.23 -16.24
C ASP A 291 27.82 -4.44 -17.08
N ALA A 292 26.91 -5.26 -16.52
CA ALA A 292 26.30 -6.36 -17.25
C ALA A 292 25.36 -5.89 -18.38
N LEU A 293 24.97 -4.62 -18.37
CA LEU A 293 24.14 -3.99 -19.40
C LEU A 293 24.95 -3.38 -20.53
N ASP A 294 26.26 -3.16 -20.39
CA ASP A 294 27.10 -2.55 -21.44
C ASP A 294 26.94 -3.26 -22.80
N PRO A 295 26.94 -4.62 -22.87
CA PRO A 295 26.75 -5.32 -24.13
C PRO A 295 25.36 -5.15 -24.74
N LEU A 296 24.38 -4.60 -24.02
CA LEU A 296 23.00 -4.40 -24.47
C LEU A 296 22.76 -3.00 -25.07
N THR A 297 23.76 -2.11 -25.00
CA THR A 297 23.66 -0.74 -25.49
C THR A 297 23.29 -0.71 -26.97
N GLY A 298 22.21 0.00 -27.30
CA GLY A 298 21.69 0.11 -28.67
C GLY A 298 20.99 -1.14 -29.21
N GLN A 299 20.73 -2.15 -28.36
CA GLN A 299 20.11 -3.42 -28.76
C GLN A 299 18.67 -3.60 -28.27
N MET A 300 18.15 -2.69 -27.44
CA MET A 300 16.80 -2.82 -26.86
C MET A 300 15.75 -2.19 -27.78
N ASP A 301 14.70 -2.95 -28.08
CA ASP A 301 13.49 -2.43 -28.76
C ASP A 301 12.65 -1.57 -27.81
N LEU A 302 12.71 -1.85 -26.51
CA LEU A 302 11.97 -1.16 -25.47
C LEU A 302 12.76 -1.11 -24.17
N VAL A 303 12.76 0.05 -23.52
CA VAL A 303 13.24 0.23 -22.15
C VAL A 303 12.09 0.72 -21.30
N LEU A 304 11.75 -0.03 -20.26
CA LEU A 304 10.81 0.35 -19.22
C LEU A 304 11.59 0.79 -17.99
N THR A 305 11.28 2.00 -17.53
CA THR A 305 11.91 2.58 -16.34
C THR A 305 10.83 2.91 -15.30
N ASP A 306 10.71 2.05 -14.29
CA ASP A 306 9.92 2.32 -13.09
C ASP A 306 10.77 3.10 -12.07
N ALA A 307 11.09 4.34 -12.42
CA ALA A 307 12.10 5.14 -11.74
C ALA A 307 11.82 5.27 -10.22
N PRO A 308 12.88 5.35 -9.39
CA PRO A 308 12.71 5.61 -7.97
C PRO A 308 11.92 6.92 -7.77
N CYS A 309 10.88 6.88 -6.95
CA CYS A 309 10.01 8.04 -6.72
C CYS A 309 9.70 8.22 -5.23
N THR A 310 8.94 9.27 -4.92
CA THR A 310 8.47 9.55 -3.56
C THR A 310 7.44 8.54 -3.07
N GLY A 311 6.81 7.79 -3.98
CA GLY A 311 5.72 6.87 -3.67
C GLY A 311 4.43 7.57 -3.25
N SER A 312 4.28 8.88 -3.51
CA SER A 312 3.11 9.68 -3.10
C SER A 312 1.77 9.15 -3.61
N GLY A 313 1.74 8.58 -4.82
CA GLY A 313 0.56 7.90 -5.36
C GLY A 313 0.15 6.62 -4.62
N THR A 314 0.93 6.16 -3.63
CA THR A 314 0.67 4.93 -2.86
C THR A 314 0.31 5.18 -1.39
N TRP A 315 0.08 6.43 -0.97
CA TRP A 315 -0.15 6.78 0.43
C TRP A 315 -1.28 5.99 1.12
N ARG A 316 -2.38 5.68 0.43
CA ARG A 316 -3.42 4.80 1.01
C ARG A 316 -2.91 3.41 1.43
N ARG A 317 -1.89 2.90 0.72
CA ARG A 317 -1.23 1.60 0.98
C ARG A 317 -0.08 1.72 1.98
N ARG A 318 0.62 2.86 2.00
CA ARG A 318 1.71 3.18 2.93
C ARG A 318 1.48 4.54 3.59
N PRO A 319 0.51 4.64 4.52
CA PRO A 319 0.09 5.93 5.07
C PRO A 319 1.16 6.58 5.96
N ASP A 320 2.08 5.79 6.52
CA ASP A 320 3.26 6.30 7.22
C ASP A 320 4.24 7.05 6.29
N ALA A 321 4.37 6.62 5.03
CA ALA A 321 5.22 7.29 4.06
C ALA A 321 4.73 8.70 3.71
N LYS A 322 3.42 8.96 3.86
CA LYS A 322 2.82 10.29 3.66
C LYS A 322 3.40 11.33 4.61
N TRP A 323 3.49 11.00 5.89
CA TRP A 323 3.94 11.94 6.93
C TRP A 323 5.46 12.03 7.08
N ARG A 324 6.19 11.06 6.54
CA ARG A 324 7.66 11.08 6.51
C ARG A 324 8.22 11.79 5.28
N LEU A 325 7.40 12.06 4.27
CA LEU A 325 7.81 12.77 3.06
C LEU A 325 8.11 14.23 3.39
N ASN A 326 9.24 14.72 2.90
CA ASN A 326 9.62 16.14 2.97
C ASN A 326 10.25 16.61 1.66
N GLU A 327 10.46 17.92 1.54
CA GLU A 327 11.00 18.57 0.34
C GLU A 327 12.38 18.03 -0.04
N GLN A 328 13.27 17.81 0.93
CA GLN A 328 14.61 17.26 0.68
C GLN A 328 14.56 15.85 0.05
N GLN A 329 13.63 15.01 0.51
CA GLN A 329 13.42 13.70 -0.07
C GLN A 329 12.85 13.79 -1.49
N LEU A 330 11.95 14.74 -1.75
CA LEU A 330 11.45 15.00 -3.10
C LEU A 330 12.58 15.43 -4.04
N GLU A 331 13.39 16.42 -3.65
CA GLU A 331 14.53 16.90 -4.43
C GLU A 331 15.51 15.76 -4.75
N ARG A 332 15.82 14.94 -3.75
CA ARG A 332 16.66 13.75 -3.95
C ARG A 332 16.06 12.80 -4.98
N ARG A 333 14.76 12.51 -4.91
CA ARG A 333 14.10 11.63 -5.89
C ARG A 333 14.08 12.21 -7.30
N VAL A 334 13.94 13.53 -7.43
CA VAL A 334 14.05 14.21 -8.74
C VAL A 334 15.46 14.05 -9.30
N GLN A 335 16.49 14.14 -8.47
CA GLN A 335 17.88 13.92 -8.90
C GLN A 335 18.12 12.44 -9.28
N ASP A 336 17.70 11.49 -8.43
CA ASP A 336 17.80 10.05 -8.71
C ASP A 336 17.15 9.71 -10.08
N GLN A 337 15.99 10.32 -10.40
CA GLN A 337 15.28 10.11 -11.67
C GLN A 337 16.00 10.68 -12.91
N ARG A 338 16.86 11.69 -12.75
CA ARG A 338 17.65 12.26 -13.85
C ARG A 338 18.90 11.44 -14.14
N GLU A 339 19.40 10.71 -13.14
CA GLU A 339 20.57 9.84 -13.27
C GLU A 339 20.24 8.49 -13.92
N VAL A 340 18.99 8.06 -13.77
CA VAL A 340 18.40 6.89 -14.43
C VAL A 340 18.12 7.20 -15.91
#